data_AF-A0A9D7BLV1-F1
#
_entry.id   AF-A0A9D7BLV1-F1
#
_cell.length_a   1.000
_cell.length_b   1.000
_cell.length_c   1.000
_cell.angle_alpha   90.00
_cell.angle_beta   90.00
_cell.angle_gamma   90.00
#
_symmetry.space_group_name_H-M   'P 1'
#
loop_
_entity.id
_entity.type
_entity.pdbx_description
1 polymer ?
#
loop_
_entity_poly.entity_id
_entity_poly.type
_entity_poly.pdbx_seq_one_letter_code
_entity_poly.pdbx_strand_id
1 'polypeptide(L)'
;MSKFKILTALIALSFFYACGNKQTSAPGTSGEAPGTKTETSTTDYDPKRGVGNFNESNLTLDAALNVPMAEAGEKASGVKCTSCHKLTEGRLVGPGWKGVTQRRTPSWIMNFITNPEPMIDKDPELQAQLELCLVRMPNQSLTEEDARNILEFMRKNDGVK
;
A
#
# COMPACT_ATOMS: atom_id res chain seq x y z
N MET A 1 -13.99 -63.49 5.21
CA MET A 1 -12.67 -63.66 4.55
C MET A 1 -12.35 -62.32 3.90
N SER A 2 -11.32 -61.52 4.15
CA SER A 2 -10.04 -61.67 4.84
C SER A 2 -9.58 -60.29 5.36
N LYS A 3 -9.31 -60.21 6.67
CA LYS A 3 -8.24 -59.47 7.37
C LYS A 3 -7.84 -58.06 6.87
N PHE A 4 -8.45 -57.02 7.46
CA PHE A 4 -7.86 -55.68 7.53
C PHE A 4 -6.85 -55.67 8.70
N LYS A 5 -5.55 -55.66 8.40
CA LYS A 5 -4.50 -55.56 9.42
C LYS A 5 -4.22 -54.09 9.72
N ILE A 6 -4.53 -53.72 10.96
CA ILE A 6 -4.12 -52.50 11.64
C ILE A 6 -2.58 -52.46 11.66
N LEU A 7 -1.98 -51.40 11.13
CA LEU A 7 -0.56 -51.11 11.33
C LEU A 7 -0.44 -49.75 12.03
N THR A 8 -0.38 -49.84 13.35
CA THR A 8 -0.01 -48.77 14.28
C THR A 8 1.47 -48.44 14.07
N ALA A 9 1.80 -47.22 13.66
CA ALA A 9 3.17 -46.72 13.69
C ALA A 9 3.33 -45.73 14.85
N LEU A 10 3.79 -46.27 15.99
CA LEU A 10 4.43 -45.52 17.07
C LEU A 10 5.77 -44.98 16.54
N ILE A 11 5.94 -43.66 16.47
CA ILE A 11 7.27 -43.06 16.39
C ILE A 11 7.47 -42.21 17.65
N ALA A 12 8.47 -42.66 18.41
CA ALA A 12 8.81 -42.24 19.74
C ALA A 12 9.40 -40.83 19.79
N LEU A 13 8.96 -40.10 20.80
CA LEU A 13 9.58 -38.90 21.34
C LEU A 13 11.01 -39.24 21.83
N SER A 14 12.02 -38.56 21.31
CA SER A 14 13.39 -38.63 21.82
C SER A 14 13.86 -37.22 22.18
N PHE A 15 14.09 -37.04 23.48
CA PHE A 15 14.58 -35.86 24.17
C PHE A 15 16.03 -35.50 23.78
N PHE A 16 16.28 -34.19 23.70
CA PHE A 16 17.48 -33.43 24.11
C PHE A 16 18.88 -34.05 23.96
N TYR A 17 19.75 -33.37 23.22
CA TYR A 17 20.94 -32.68 23.76
C TYR A 17 21.72 -32.02 22.60
N ALA A 18 21.86 -30.70 22.63
CA ALA A 18 22.94 -30.03 21.91
C ALA A 18 23.45 -28.88 22.79
N CYS A 19 24.74 -29.00 23.13
CA CYS A 19 25.48 -28.19 24.08
C CYS A 19 25.49 -26.70 23.75
N GLY A 20 25.47 -25.91 24.82
CA GLY A 20 25.83 -24.51 24.78
C GLY A 20 27.31 -24.31 24.46
N ASN A 21 27.59 -23.28 23.67
CA ASN A 21 28.90 -22.65 23.60
C ASN A 21 28.74 -21.22 24.16
N LYS A 22 29.28 -21.00 25.37
CA LYS A 22 29.52 -19.66 25.89
C LYS A 22 30.75 -19.11 25.17
N GLN A 23 30.55 -18.08 24.33
CA GLN A 23 31.58 -17.07 24.11
C GLN A 23 31.02 -15.71 24.51
N THR A 24 31.45 -15.29 25.68
CA THR A 24 31.43 -13.90 26.16
C THR A 24 32.33 -13.06 25.28
N SER A 25 31.76 -12.07 24.60
CA SER A 25 32.41 -10.80 24.27
C SER A 25 31.35 -9.70 24.34
N ALA A 26 31.48 -8.82 25.33
CA ALA A 26 30.94 -7.46 25.34
C ALA A 26 32.14 -6.49 25.17
N PRO A 27 31.97 -5.18 24.89
CA PRO A 27 30.73 -4.41 24.77
C PRO A 27 30.54 -3.74 23.40
N GLY A 28 29.33 -3.23 23.19
CA GLY A 28 28.86 -2.70 21.92
C GLY A 28 29.53 -1.39 21.48
N THR A 29 29.63 -1.28 20.17
CA THR A 29 29.65 -0.02 19.44
C THR A 29 28.61 -0.17 18.34
N SER A 30 27.44 0.44 18.56
CA SER A 30 26.42 0.63 17.54
C SER A 30 27.02 1.53 16.47
N GLY A 31 27.45 0.93 15.36
CA GLY A 31 27.74 1.64 14.13
C GLY A 31 26.42 2.04 13.49
N GLU A 32 25.92 3.20 13.89
CA GLU A 32 24.78 3.85 13.27
C GLU A 32 25.17 4.23 11.83
N ALA A 33 24.60 3.53 10.85
CA ALA A 33 24.52 4.04 9.50
C ALA A 33 23.66 5.32 9.55
N PRO A 34 24.04 6.42 8.87
CA PRO A 34 23.20 7.61 8.80
C PRO A 34 22.02 7.30 7.89
N GLY A 35 20.99 6.68 8.46
CA GLY A 35 19.65 6.76 7.93
C GLY A 35 19.24 8.22 8.07
N THR A 36 19.21 8.92 6.94
CA THR A 36 18.61 10.25 6.81
C THR A 36 17.21 10.20 7.40
N LYS A 37 17.12 10.55 8.69
CA LYS A 37 15.89 11.00 9.30
C LYS A 37 15.65 12.38 8.70
N THR A 38 14.86 12.42 7.63
CA THR A 38 14.18 13.65 7.28
C THR A 38 13.15 13.89 8.38
N GLU A 39 13.59 14.52 9.47
CA GLU A 39 12.71 15.29 10.32
C GLU A 39 12.11 16.39 9.45
N THR A 40 10.89 16.20 8.97
CA THR A 40 10.08 17.32 8.47
C THR A 40 9.10 17.69 9.57
N SER A 41 9.45 18.80 10.22
CA SER A 41 8.67 19.64 11.12
C SER A 41 7.16 19.59 10.88
N THR A 42 6.39 19.49 11.96
CA THR A 42 4.93 19.36 12.01
C THR A 42 4.16 20.64 11.64
N THR A 43 4.68 21.46 10.71
CA THR A 43 4.03 22.71 10.25
C THR A 43 3.87 22.85 8.74
N ASP A 44 4.27 21.87 7.92
CA ASP A 44 4.30 22.01 6.44
C ASP A 44 3.65 20.83 5.71
N TYR A 45 2.40 20.50 6.08
CA TYR A 45 1.59 19.54 5.34
C TYR A 45 0.67 20.26 4.34
N ASP A 46 0.76 19.91 3.06
CA ASP A 46 -0.15 20.40 2.02
C ASP A 46 -1.24 19.35 1.73
N PRO A 47 -2.51 19.59 2.14
CA PRO A 47 -3.61 18.64 1.92
C PRO A 47 -4.00 18.48 0.45
N LYS A 48 -3.56 19.37 -0.45
CA LYS A 48 -3.78 19.23 -1.89
C LYS A 48 -2.69 18.44 -2.58
N ARG A 49 -1.53 18.23 -1.97
CA ARG A 49 -0.41 17.52 -2.60
C ARG A 49 -0.08 16.22 -1.88
N GLY A 50 -0.21 16.19 -0.56
CA GLY A 50 0.19 15.06 0.25
C GLY A 50 1.70 14.97 0.47
N VAL A 51 2.17 13.75 0.73
CA VAL A 51 3.57 13.44 1.05
C VAL A 51 4.19 12.62 -0.07
N GLY A 52 5.13 13.19 -0.81
CA GLY A 52 5.86 12.49 -1.89
C GLY A 52 6.43 13.44 -2.94
N ASN A 53 6.80 12.89 -4.09
CA ASN A 53 7.51 13.62 -5.15
C ASN A 53 6.58 14.22 -6.23
N PHE A 54 5.32 13.76 -6.33
CA PHE A 54 4.40 14.21 -7.36
C PHE A 54 3.83 15.60 -7.04
N ASN A 55 3.81 16.47 -8.04
CA ASN A 55 3.30 17.83 -8.00
C ASN A 55 2.96 18.32 -9.43
N GLU A 56 2.44 19.53 -9.57
CA GLU A 56 2.00 20.08 -10.86
C GLU A 56 3.13 20.21 -11.90
N SER A 57 4.39 20.33 -11.48
CA SER A 57 5.54 20.47 -12.41
C SER A 57 5.99 19.15 -13.03
N ASN A 58 5.65 18.00 -12.43
CA ASN A 58 6.06 16.67 -12.90
C ASN A 58 4.92 15.70 -13.16
N LEU A 59 3.66 16.15 -13.00
CA LEU A 59 2.47 15.35 -13.28
C LEU A 59 1.56 16.10 -14.25
N THR A 60 1.63 15.72 -15.53
CA THR A 60 0.79 16.28 -16.59
C THR A 60 -0.45 15.41 -16.81
N LEU A 61 -1.62 16.04 -16.83
CA LEU A 61 -2.89 15.43 -17.19
C LEU A 61 -3.51 16.21 -18.36
N ASP A 62 -3.75 15.52 -19.46
CA ASP A 62 -4.53 16.07 -20.57
C ASP A 62 -6.00 16.23 -20.17
N ALA A 63 -6.71 17.20 -20.75
CA ALA A 63 -8.13 17.39 -20.47
C ALA A 63 -8.98 16.18 -20.90
N ALA A 64 -8.64 15.59 -22.05
CA ALA A 64 -9.25 14.37 -22.56
C ALA A 64 -8.69 13.12 -21.86
N LEU A 65 -9.48 12.05 -21.86
CA LEU A 65 -9.03 10.76 -21.35
C LEU A 65 -8.00 10.12 -22.30
N ASN A 66 -6.88 9.66 -21.74
CA ASN A 66 -5.99 8.75 -22.45
C ASN A 66 -6.53 7.31 -22.31
N VAL A 67 -7.28 6.85 -23.32
CA VAL A 67 -7.96 5.54 -23.29
C VAL A 67 -6.98 4.37 -23.08
N PRO A 68 -5.85 4.25 -23.81
CA PRO A 68 -4.89 3.17 -23.57
C PRO A 68 -4.34 3.14 -22.14
N MET A 69 -4.04 4.30 -21.57
CA MET A 69 -3.55 4.44 -20.19
C MET A 69 -4.63 4.03 -19.17
N ALA A 70 -5.88 4.42 -19.39
CA ALA A 70 -7.00 4.02 -18.56
C ALA A 70 -7.25 2.50 -18.60
N GLU A 71 -7.11 1.86 -19.77
CA GLU A 71 -7.23 0.39 -19.90
C GLU A 71 -6.09 -0.35 -19.21
N ALA A 72 -4.86 0.17 -19.29
CA ALA A 72 -3.73 -0.36 -18.53
C ALA A 72 -3.97 -0.22 -17.02
N GLY A 73 -4.51 0.93 -16.59
CA GLY A 73 -4.85 1.20 -15.19
C GLY A 73 -5.95 0.29 -14.65
N GLU A 74 -6.95 -0.01 -15.48
CA GLU A 74 -8.01 -0.96 -15.15
C GLU A 74 -7.41 -2.34 -14.82
N LYS A 75 -6.49 -2.84 -15.65
CA LYS A 75 -5.79 -4.12 -15.42
C LYS A 75 -4.94 -4.08 -14.15
N ALA A 76 -4.13 -3.04 -13.97
CA ALA A 76 -3.29 -2.88 -12.78
C ALA A 76 -4.13 -2.82 -11.49
N SER A 77 -5.21 -2.03 -11.50
CA SER A 77 -6.14 -1.93 -10.38
C SER A 77 -6.83 -3.26 -10.07
N GLY A 78 -7.16 -4.05 -11.09
CA GLY A 78 -7.72 -5.40 -10.95
C GLY A 78 -6.86 -6.30 -10.06
N VAL A 79 -5.54 -6.21 -10.21
CA VAL A 79 -4.58 -7.03 -9.43
C VAL A 79 -4.26 -6.41 -8.06
N LYS A 80 -4.18 -5.08 -7.98
CA LYS A 80 -3.59 -4.38 -6.82
C LYS A 80 -4.58 -3.67 -5.91
N CYS A 81 -5.82 -3.44 -6.35
CA CYS A 81 -6.74 -2.53 -5.66
C CYS A 81 -8.15 -3.12 -5.43
N THR A 82 -8.66 -3.93 -6.35
CA THR A 82 -10.08 -4.37 -6.32
C THR A 82 -10.43 -5.33 -5.19
N SER A 83 -9.44 -5.98 -4.57
CA SER A 83 -9.64 -6.76 -3.35
C SER A 83 -10.11 -5.91 -2.15
N CYS A 84 -9.80 -4.62 -2.17
CA CYS A 84 -10.09 -3.69 -1.08
C CYS A 84 -11.04 -2.56 -1.47
N HIS A 85 -11.08 -2.14 -2.72
CA HIS A 85 -11.84 -0.98 -3.18
C HIS A 85 -12.89 -1.35 -4.23
N LYS A 86 -14.08 -0.74 -4.10
CA LYS A 86 -15.12 -0.78 -5.13
C LYS A 86 -15.02 0.46 -6.03
N LEU A 87 -15.45 0.32 -7.28
CA LEU A 87 -15.57 1.43 -8.23
C LEU A 87 -16.74 2.38 -7.91
N THR A 88 -17.67 1.94 -7.06
CA THR A 88 -18.83 2.70 -6.60
C THR A 88 -18.50 3.52 -5.35
N GLU A 89 -19.50 4.09 -4.68
CA GLU A 89 -19.34 4.77 -3.38
C GLU A 89 -19.18 3.79 -2.20
N GLY A 90 -19.56 2.52 -2.38
CA GLY A 90 -19.61 1.55 -1.29
C GLY A 90 -18.24 1.19 -0.74
N ARG A 91 -18.13 1.07 0.59
CA ARG A 91 -16.96 0.49 1.26
C ARG A 91 -16.89 -1.03 1.00
N LEU A 92 -15.68 -1.55 0.89
CA LEU A 92 -15.39 -2.99 0.99
C LEU A 92 -14.43 -3.23 2.16
N VAL A 93 -13.15 -2.98 1.94
CA VAL A 93 -12.15 -2.80 3.01
C VAL A 93 -11.79 -1.31 3.07
N GLY A 94 -11.36 -0.76 1.93
CA GLY A 94 -11.18 0.67 1.72
C GLY A 94 -12.46 1.37 1.23
N PRO A 95 -12.44 2.72 1.18
CA PRO A 95 -13.54 3.52 0.64
C PRO A 95 -13.74 3.27 -0.87
N GLY A 96 -14.95 3.54 -1.35
CA GLY A 96 -15.28 3.46 -2.77
C GLY A 96 -14.63 4.59 -3.60
N TRP A 97 -14.36 4.32 -4.87
CA TRP A 97 -13.65 5.23 -5.78
C TRP A 97 -14.53 6.22 -6.52
N LYS A 98 -15.85 6.04 -6.57
CA LYS A 98 -16.75 6.97 -7.27
C LYS A 98 -16.49 8.42 -6.85
N GLY A 99 -16.09 9.27 -7.77
CA GLY A 99 -15.78 10.70 -7.58
C GLY A 99 -14.44 11.01 -6.89
N VAL A 100 -13.54 10.03 -6.75
CA VAL A 100 -12.23 10.24 -6.08
C VAL A 100 -11.39 11.32 -6.77
N THR A 101 -11.40 11.41 -8.10
CA THR A 101 -10.64 12.43 -8.84
C THR A 101 -11.30 13.80 -8.80
N GLN A 102 -12.51 13.90 -8.23
CA GLN A 102 -13.19 15.16 -7.94
C GLN A 102 -12.91 15.61 -6.51
N ARG A 103 -12.71 14.66 -5.58
CA ARG A 103 -12.39 14.93 -4.17
C ARG A 103 -10.92 15.17 -3.89
N ARG A 104 -10.03 14.56 -4.69
CA ARG A 104 -8.57 14.61 -4.50
C ARG A 104 -7.91 15.09 -5.77
N THR A 105 -6.82 15.83 -5.60
CA THR A 105 -5.98 16.23 -6.73
C THR A 105 -5.23 15.02 -7.30
N PRO A 106 -4.80 15.10 -8.56
CA PRO A 106 -3.96 14.06 -9.18
C PRO A 106 -2.66 13.77 -8.40
N SER A 107 -1.96 14.82 -7.96
CA SER A 107 -0.69 14.69 -7.24
C SER A 107 -0.88 14.03 -5.88
N TRP A 108 -1.96 14.37 -5.17
CA TRP A 108 -2.32 13.71 -3.91
C TRP A 108 -2.59 12.22 -4.11
N ILE A 109 -3.36 11.85 -5.14
CA ILE A 109 -3.64 10.44 -5.44
C ILE A 109 -2.34 9.69 -5.74
N MET A 110 -1.49 10.24 -6.62
CA MET A 110 -0.22 9.63 -7.00
C MET A 110 0.71 9.43 -5.80
N ASN A 111 0.87 10.46 -4.95
CA ASN A 111 1.68 10.38 -3.74
C ASN A 111 1.12 9.34 -2.76
N PHE A 112 -0.20 9.27 -2.60
CA PHE A 112 -0.81 8.33 -1.68
C PHE A 112 -0.68 6.87 -2.12
N ILE A 113 -1.04 6.55 -3.37
CA ILE A 113 -1.08 5.14 -3.82
C ILE A 113 0.31 4.53 -3.98
N THR A 114 1.35 5.36 -4.17
CA THR A 114 2.74 4.91 -4.29
C THR A 114 3.45 4.81 -2.94
N ASN A 115 3.02 5.58 -1.93
CA ASN A 115 3.68 5.64 -0.64
C ASN A 115 2.67 5.89 0.52
N PRO A 116 1.78 4.93 0.80
CA PRO A 116 0.65 5.17 1.69
C PRO A 116 1.05 5.37 3.14
N GLU A 117 2.08 4.68 3.65
CA GLU A 117 2.42 4.75 5.08
C GLU A 117 2.72 6.19 5.54
N PRO A 118 3.73 6.91 5.02
CA PRO A 118 4.03 8.25 5.51
C PRO A 118 2.92 9.26 5.25
N MET A 119 2.03 9.00 4.28
CA MET A 119 0.90 9.86 3.98
C MET A 119 -0.25 9.66 4.99
N ILE A 120 -0.55 8.43 5.41
CA ILE A 120 -1.56 8.15 6.45
C ILE A 120 -1.14 8.74 7.80
N ASP A 121 0.16 8.78 8.10
CA ASP A 121 0.63 9.36 9.37
C ASP A 121 0.47 10.89 9.43
N LYS A 122 0.32 11.56 8.29
CA LYS A 122 0.29 13.02 8.18
C LYS A 122 -1.06 13.60 7.75
N ASP A 123 -1.80 12.92 6.87
CA ASP A 123 -3.05 13.42 6.30
C ASP A 123 -4.23 13.19 7.26
N PRO A 124 -4.87 14.26 7.79
CA PRO A 124 -5.96 14.12 8.75
C PRO A 124 -7.19 13.40 8.18
N GLU A 125 -7.46 13.52 6.88
CA GLU A 125 -8.59 12.85 6.24
C GLU A 125 -8.32 11.35 6.06
N LEU A 126 -7.08 10.95 5.79
CA LEU A 126 -6.68 9.54 5.79
C LEU A 126 -6.71 8.93 7.19
N GLN A 127 -6.35 9.69 8.22
CA GLN A 127 -6.48 9.25 9.61
C GLN A 127 -7.95 9.03 9.98
N ALA A 128 -8.83 9.97 9.66
CA ALA A 128 -10.27 9.80 9.84
C ALA A 128 -10.79 8.60 9.02
N GLN A 129 -10.31 8.41 7.79
CA GLN A 129 -10.68 7.26 6.97
C GLN A 129 -10.18 5.93 7.58
N LEU A 130 -9.02 5.93 8.22
CA LEU A 130 -8.47 4.75 8.91
C LEU A 130 -9.36 4.34 10.09
N GLU A 131 -9.89 5.29 10.86
CA GLU A 131 -10.86 5.00 11.92
C GLU A 131 -12.15 4.36 11.38
N LEU A 132 -12.56 4.72 10.17
CA LEU A 132 -13.73 4.14 9.50
C LEU A 132 -13.46 2.79 8.86
N CYS A 133 -12.25 2.57 8.33
CA CYS A 133 -11.88 1.35 7.60
C CYS A 133 -11.24 0.28 8.48
N LEU A 134 -10.66 0.67 9.63
CA LEU A 134 -9.95 -0.17 10.60
C LEU A 134 -8.75 -0.94 10.03
N VAL A 135 -8.41 -0.71 8.77
CA VAL A 135 -7.33 -1.37 8.04
C VAL A 135 -6.52 -0.29 7.35
N ARG A 136 -5.21 -0.26 7.64
CA ARG A 136 -4.27 0.63 6.98
C ARG A 136 -4.01 0.13 5.56
N MET A 137 -4.06 1.01 4.56
CA MET A 137 -3.72 0.66 3.18
C MET A 137 -2.22 0.31 3.11
N PRO A 138 -1.86 -0.93 2.72
CA PRO A 138 -0.46 -1.30 2.59
C PRO A 138 0.11 -0.79 1.26
N ASN A 139 1.42 -0.58 1.23
CA ASN A 139 2.12 -0.29 -0.02
C ASN A 139 1.95 -1.43 -1.04
N GLN A 140 1.40 -1.12 -2.22
CA GLN A 140 1.15 -2.10 -3.29
C GLN A 140 2.37 -2.33 -4.20
N SER A 141 3.48 -1.66 -3.90
CA SER A 141 4.73 -1.63 -4.67
C SER A 141 4.47 -1.23 -6.12
N LEU A 142 3.69 -0.16 -6.31
CA LEU A 142 3.39 0.37 -7.64
C LEU A 142 4.64 1.02 -8.23
N THR A 143 4.85 0.78 -9.53
CA THR A 143 5.71 1.65 -10.33
C THR A 143 5.01 3.01 -10.55
N GLU A 144 5.77 4.05 -10.90
CA GLU A 144 5.16 5.35 -11.23
C GLU A 144 4.23 5.24 -12.44
N GLU A 145 4.57 4.38 -13.41
CA GLU A 145 3.73 4.10 -14.58
C GLU A 145 2.41 3.43 -14.19
N ASP A 146 2.44 2.38 -13.36
CA ASP A 146 1.23 1.74 -12.86
C ASP A 146 0.34 2.73 -12.11
N ALA A 147 0.94 3.56 -11.25
CA ALA A 147 0.22 4.59 -10.52
C ALA A 147 -0.44 5.60 -11.48
N ARG A 148 0.28 6.05 -12.52
CA ARG A 148 -0.27 6.98 -13.51
C ARG A 148 -1.39 6.35 -14.32
N ASN A 149 -1.24 5.10 -14.71
CA ASN A 149 -2.26 4.31 -15.40
C ASN A 149 -3.52 4.19 -14.52
N ILE A 150 -3.36 3.81 -13.24
CA ILE A 150 -4.46 3.70 -12.27
C ILE A 150 -5.18 5.04 -12.07
N LEU A 151 -4.43 6.15 -11.95
CA LEU A 151 -5.03 7.49 -11.88
C LEU A 151 -5.90 7.78 -13.12
N GLU A 152 -5.43 7.44 -14.32
CA GLU A 152 -6.23 7.62 -15.54
C GLU A 152 -7.49 6.75 -15.54
N PHE A 153 -7.39 5.54 -15.01
CA PHE A 153 -8.55 4.68 -14.82
C PHE A 153 -9.56 5.26 -13.81
N MET A 154 -9.09 5.86 -12.72
CA MET A 154 -9.96 6.58 -11.79
C MET A 154 -10.67 7.76 -12.48
N ARG A 155 -9.99 8.49 -13.37
CA ARG A 155 -10.62 9.56 -14.17
C ARG A 155 -11.71 9.03 -15.09
N LYS A 156 -11.46 7.90 -15.77
CA LYS A 156 -12.46 7.19 -16.58
C LYS A 156 -13.67 6.79 -15.73
N ASN A 157 -13.43 6.21 -14.55
CA ASN A 157 -14.48 5.83 -13.60
C ASN A 157 -15.35 7.03 -13.18
N ASP A 158 -14.72 8.20 -13.05
CA ASP A 158 -15.38 9.44 -12.63
C ASP A 158 -15.94 10.26 -13.80
N GLY A 159 -15.94 9.69 -15.01
CA GLY A 159 -16.69 10.20 -16.17
C GLY A 159 -15.90 11.06 -17.16
N VAL A 160 -14.58 11.17 -17.01
CA VAL A 160 -13.72 11.81 -18.02
C VAL A 160 -13.73 10.95 -19.29
N LYS A 161 -13.82 11.60 -20.46
CA LYS A 161 -13.94 10.97 -21.78
C LYS A 161 -12.79 11.34 -22.70
#